data_AF-A0A416NWG1-F1
#
_entry.id   AF-A0A416NWG1-F1
#
_cell.length_a   1.000
_cell.length_b   1.000
_cell.length_c   1.000
_cell.angle_alpha   90.00
_cell.angle_beta   90.00
_cell.angle_gamma   90.00
#
_symmetry.space_group_name_H-M   'P 1'
#
loop_
_entity.id
_entity.type
_entity.pdbx_description
1 polymer ?
#
loop_
_entity_poly.entity_id
_entity_poly.type
_entity_poly.pdbx_seq_one_letter_code
_entity_poly.pdbx_strand_id
1 'polypeptide(L)'
;MSKMKNKVLPVSVLVLFMLMCINACGISKSRDSADMVSELNNRIIEKVAENYEEGNISALDIVIVRIDFGSFSQDNASEIFVLCKILNTPHVAGLDKTVGILLDADSLEMVAYKEFAADKVVINCIQASDGQSRILVSKTTTYQGISTQEIQLLAVEGSQWVEIPIDALKIIGDESFYYMDIVDDLIIVASEDKLISSEEIVAVLKWNPETEQFVLEQ
;
A
#
# COMPACT_ATOMS: atom_id res chain seq x y z
N MET A 1 -12.32 -20.25 18.34
CA MET A 1 -11.68 -18.94 18.55
C MET A 1 -12.16 -17.99 17.47
N SER A 2 -12.69 -16.84 17.86
CA SER A 2 -13.42 -15.91 16.98
C SER A 2 -12.46 -15.22 16.01
N LYS A 3 -12.69 -15.36 14.69
CA LYS A 3 -12.03 -14.60 13.60
C LYS A 3 -12.26 -13.10 13.81
N MET A 4 -11.20 -12.31 13.98
CA MET A 4 -11.28 -10.86 13.80
C MET A 4 -11.26 -10.57 12.30
N LYS A 5 -12.35 -9.99 11.79
CA LYS A 5 -12.45 -9.48 10.42
C LYS A 5 -11.80 -8.10 10.37
N ASN A 6 -10.88 -7.87 9.44
CA ASN A 6 -10.38 -6.52 9.14
C ASN A 6 -11.56 -5.65 8.71
N LYS A 7 -11.99 -4.76 9.60
CA LYS A 7 -12.97 -3.74 9.29
C LYS A 7 -12.18 -2.54 8.81
N VAL A 8 -12.34 -2.19 7.55
CA VAL A 8 -11.92 -0.87 7.03
C VAL A 8 -12.69 0.17 7.84
N LEU A 9 -12.02 0.78 8.82
CA LEU A 9 -12.60 1.88 9.56
C LEU A 9 -12.49 3.13 8.68
N PRO A 10 -13.59 3.87 8.46
CA PRO A 10 -13.47 5.18 7.85
C PRO A 10 -12.52 6.03 8.71
N VAL A 11 -11.61 6.77 8.05
CA VAL A 11 -10.51 7.54 8.66
C VAL A 11 -10.96 8.31 9.92
N SER A 12 -12.19 8.84 9.91
CA SER A 12 -12.80 9.56 11.03
C SER A 12 -12.98 8.73 12.32
N VAL A 13 -13.28 7.44 12.21
CA VAL A 13 -13.50 6.53 13.36
C VAL A 13 -12.17 5.98 13.90
N LEU A 14 -11.17 5.81 13.02
CA LEU A 14 -9.84 5.37 13.40
C LEU A 14 -9.08 6.45 14.21
N VAL A 15 -9.21 7.71 13.78
CA VAL A 15 -8.67 8.89 14.50
C VAL A 15 -9.31 9.02 15.90
N LEU A 16 -10.61 8.75 16.03
CA LEU A 16 -11.31 8.73 17.33
C LEU A 16 -10.77 7.65 18.29
N PHE A 17 -10.37 6.48 17.77
CA PHE A 17 -9.84 5.39 18.60
C PHE A 17 -8.43 5.69 19.12
N MET A 18 -7.56 6.23 18.26
CA MET A 18 -6.24 6.77 18.64
C MET A 18 -6.37 7.88 19.70
N LEU A 19 -7.34 8.80 19.54
CA LEU A 19 -7.60 9.87 20.51
C LEU A 19 -8.05 9.36 21.89
N MET A 20 -8.77 8.24 21.97
CA MET A 20 -9.15 7.63 23.26
C MET A 20 -7.95 7.02 23.99
N CYS A 21 -7.01 6.41 23.25
CA CYS A 21 -5.80 5.82 23.82
C CYS A 21 -4.84 6.87 24.38
N ILE A 22 -4.75 8.06 23.76
CA ILE A 22 -3.87 9.15 24.21
C ILE A 22 -4.41 9.84 25.47
N ASN A 23 -5.73 9.95 25.62
CA ASN A 23 -6.36 10.57 26.80
C ASN A 23 -6.31 9.72 28.09
N ALA A 24 -5.85 8.46 28.01
CA ALA A 24 -5.65 7.59 29.18
C ALA A 24 -4.33 7.88 29.94
N CYS A 25 -3.39 8.59 29.32
CA CYS A 25 -2.22 9.16 29.99
C CYS A 25 -2.42 10.68 30.13
N GLY A 26 -2.95 11.09 31.27
CA GLY A 26 -3.29 12.48 31.52
C GLY A 26 -2.10 13.44 31.35
N ILE A 27 -2.32 14.49 30.55
CA ILE A 27 -2.00 15.90 30.83
C ILE A 27 -2.83 16.74 29.83
N SER A 28 -3.57 17.69 30.38
CA SER A 28 -4.50 18.57 29.70
C SER A 28 -3.82 19.58 28.77
N LYS A 29 -4.11 19.48 27.48
CA LYS A 29 -4.44 20.57 26.56
C LYS A 29 -5.21 19.91 25.41
N SER A 30 -6.50 20.21 25.25
CA SER A 30 -7.24 19.78 24.07
C SER A 30 -6.67 20.52 22.85
N ARG A 31 -5.57 20.00 22.28
CA ARG A 31 -5.22 20.29 20.89
C ARG A 31 -6.42 19.85 20.07
N ASP A 32 -6.94 20.74 19.23
CA ASP A 32 -8.07 20.40 18.40
C ASP A 32 -7.65 19.23 17.50
N SER A 33 -8.48 18.20 17.42
CA SER A 33 -8.18 16.99 16.64
C SER A 33 -7.89 17.32 15.16
N ALA A 34 -8.50 18.41 14.65
CA ALA A 34 -8.24 18.93 13.32
C ALA A 34 -6.80 19.45 13.15
N ASP A 35 -6.25 20.10 14.19
CA ASP A 35 -4.87 20.63 14.16
C ASP A 35 -3.86 19.48 14.11
N MET A 36 -4.12 18.38 14.83
CA MET A 36 -3.24 17.20 14.83
C MET A 36 -3.21 16.48 13.47
N VAL A 37 -4.37 16.34 12.82
CA VAL A 37 -4.45 15.73 11.48
C VAL A 37 -3.76 16.61 10.44
N SER A 38 -3.93 17.94 10.53
CA SER A 38 -3.24 18.89 9.66
C SER A 38 -1.72 18.83 9.84
N GLU A 39 -1.24 18.76 11.09
CA GLU A 39 0.19 18.63 11.38
C GLU A 39 0.78 17.32 10.81
N LEU A 40 0.08 16.18 10.98
CA LEU A 40 0.49 14.91 10.40
C LEU A 40 0.55 14.97 8.87
N ASN A 41 -0.50 15.48 8.23
CA ASN A 41 -0.56 15.60 6.77
C ASN A 41 0.58 16.47 6.24
N ASN A 42 0.84 17.61 6.87
CA ASN A 42 1.92 18.51 6.46
C ASN A 42 3.29 17.84 6.57
N ARG A 43 3.55 17.10 7.65
CA ARG A 43 4.80 16.34 7.82
C ARG A 43 4.99 15.25 6.78
N ILE A 44 3.91 14.52 6.44
CA ILE A 44 3.95 13.50 5.38
C ILE A 44 4.28 14.17 4.04
N ILE A 45 3.59 15.26 3.70
CA ILE A 45 3.79 16.01 2.46
C ILE A 45 5.22 16.54 2.37
N GLU A 46 5.76 17.11 3.45
CA GLU A 46 7.15 17.57 3.54
C GLU A 46 8.13 16.42 3.28
N LYS A 47 7.97 15.29 3.97
CA LYS A 47 8.85 14.12 3.78
C LYS A 47 8.77 13.54 2.37
N VAL A 48 7.59 13.52 1.75
CA VAL A 48 7.45 13.07 0.35
C VAL A 48 8.15 14.05 -0.60
N ALA A 49 8.03 15.36 -0.37
CA ALA A 49 8.69 16.38 -1.18
C ALA A 49 10.22 16.34 -1.04
N GLU A 50 10.74 16.13 0.17
CA GLU A 50 12.18 16.05 0.46
C GLU A 50 12.85 14.82 -0.16
N ASN A 51 12.10 13.72 -0.33
CA ASN A 51 12.64 12.44 -0.79
C ASN A 51 12.34 12.13 -2.26
N TYR A 52 11.61 13.02 -2.95
CA TYR A 52 11.36 12.87 -4.38
C TYR A 52 12.67 13.00 -5.16
N GLU A 53 12.99 12.01 -5.99
CA GLU A 53 14.31 11.93 -6.64
C GLU A 53 14.44 12.87 -7.86
N GLU A 54 13.34 13.15 -8.55
CA GLU A 54 13.32 13.81 -9.87
C GLU A 54 13.08 15.33 -9.78
N GLY A 55 13.79 16.00 -8.88
CA GLY A 55 13.77 17.46 -8.74
C GLY A 55 12.84 17.95 -7.62
N ASN A 56 12.30 19.15 -7.76
CA ASN A 56 11.46 19.75 -6.72
C ASN A 56 9.99 19.62 -7.08
N ILE A 57 9.19 19.10 -6.16
CA ILE A 57 7.73 19.03 -6.28
C ILE A 57 7.07 20.02 -5.33
N SER A 58 5.94 20.56 -5.76
CA SER A 58 5.12 21.41 -4.91
C SER A 58 4.39 20.54 -3.88
N ALA A 59 4.33 21.00 -2.64
CA ALA A 59 3.47 20.41 -1.61
C ALA A 59 1.99 20.32 -2.05
N LEU A 60 1.55 21.23 -2.93
CA LEU A 60 0.19 21.27 -3.47
C LEU A 60 -0.09 20.13 -4.46
N ASP A 61 0.94 19.55 -5.07
CA ASP A 61 0.81 18.43 -6.00
C ASP A 61 0.82 17.07 -5.29
N ILE A 62 1.04 17.04 -3.96
CA ILE A 62 1.09 15.80 -3.18
C ILE A 62 -0.27 15.56 -2.52
N VAL A 63 -0.89 14.43 -2.84
CA VAL A 63 -2.18 14.00 -2.31
C VAL A 63 -2.02 12.71 -1.53
N ILE A 64 -2.39 12.72 -0.25
CA ILE A 64 -2.46 11.51 0.58
C ILE A 64 -3.71 10.72 0.16
N VAL A 65 -3.52 9.47 -0.26
CA VAL A 65 -4.58 8.58 -0.77
C VAL A 65 -5.06 7.61 0.30
N ARG A 66 -4.12 7.00 1.03
CA ARG A 66 -4.42 6.01 2.06
C ARG A 66 -3.36 6.02 3.15
N ILE A 67 -3.78 5.71 4.37
CA ILE A 67 -2.91 5.52 5.53
C ILE A 67 -3.26 4.15 6.13
N ASP A 68 -2.28 3.28 6.21
CA ASP A 68 -2.35 1.96 6.83
C ASP A 68 -1.43 1.94 8.06
N PHE A 69 -1.84 1.24 9.11
CA PHE A 69 -1.07 1.10 10.36
C PHE A 69 -0.70 -0.36 10.55
N GLY A 70 0.53 -0.60 10.98
CA GLY A 70 0.98 -1.96 11.25
C GLY A 70 2.48 -2.05 11.44
N SER A 71 2.95 -3.29 11.41
CA SER A 71 4.36 -3.65 11.43
C SER A 71 4.76 -3.99 10.01
N PHE A 72 5.77 -3.34 9.44
CA PHE A 72 6.22 -3.57 8.05
C PHE A 72 7.71 -3.88 7.97
N SER A 73 8.56 -3.06 8.61
CA SER A 73 10.02 -3.15 8.43
C SER A 73 10.72 -4.14 9.36
N GLN A 74 10.12 -4.39 10.52
CA GLN A 74 10.61 -5.25 11.58
C GLN A 74 9.44 -5.80 12.40
N ASP A 75 9.68 -6.84 13.20
CA ASP A 75 8.68 -7.45 14.08
C ASP A 75 8.20 -6.48 15.18
N ASN A 76 6.89 -6.43 15.41
CA ASN A 76 6.20 -5.57 16.38
C ASN A 76 6.52 -4.07 16.28
N ALA A 77 6.91 -3.60 15.10
CA ALA A 77 7.07 -2.19 14.81
C ALA A 77 5.71 -1.46 14.85
N SER A 78 5.71 -0.24 15.39
CA SER A 78 4.57 0.66 15.30
C SER A 78 4.82 1.61 14.13
N GLU A 79 4.28 1.30 12.96
CA GLU A 79 4.58 2.04 11.73
C GLU A 79 3.31 2.47 11.00
N ILE A 80 3.49 3.52 10.21
CA ILE A 80 2.46 4.13 9.37
C ILE A 80 2.92 4.02 7.93
N PHE A 81 2.22 3.22 7.14
CA PHE A 81 2.41 3.18 5.69
C PHE A 81 1.44 4.17 5.03
N VAL A 82 1.97 5.14 4.31
CA VAL A 82 1.18 6.16 3.63
C VAL A 82 1.37 6.05 2.13
N LEU A 83 0.25 5.93 1.42
CA LEU A 83 0.20 5.98 -0.02
C LEU A 83 -0.15 7.40 -0.46
N CYS A 84 0.75 8.01 -1.23
CA CYS A 84 0.56 9.32 -1.83
C CYS A 84 0.50 9.22 -3.34
N LYS A 85 -0.17 10.19 -3.97
CA LYS A 85 -0.02 10.51 -5.39
C LYS A 85 0.67 11.85 -5.52
N ILE A 86 1.66 11.93 -6.39
CA ILE A 86 2.27 13.17 -6.82
C ILE A 86 1.70 13.48 -8.20
N LEU A 87 0.89 14.53 -8.27
CA LEU A 87 0.24 14.98 -9.50
C LEU A 87 1.24 15.70 -10.41
N ASN A 88 0.93 15.75 -11.70
CA ASN A 88 1.68 16.55 -12.67
C ASN A 88 3.19 16.23 -12.72
N THR A 89 3.55 14.97 -12.50
CA THR A 89 4.92 14.45 -12.59
C THR A 89 5.01 13.47 -13.75
N PRO A 90 5.24 13.96 -14.99
CA PRO A 90 5.33 13.09 -16.15
C PRO A 90 6.46 12.09 -15.99
N HIS A 91 6.16 10.81 -16.21
CA HIS A 91 7.13 9.73 -16.29
C HIS A 91 6.89 8.92 -17.57
N VAL A 92 7.74 7.93 -17.82
CA VAL A 92 7.68 7.10 -19.05
C VAL A 92 6.34 6.39 -19.29
N ALA A 93 5.48 6.32 -18.26
CA ALA A 93 4.27 5.53 -18.24
C ALA A 93 3.09 6.31 -17.63
N GLY A 94 3.08 7.65 -17.63
CA GLY A 94 1.99 8.40 -17.00
C GLY A 94 2.29 9.85 -16.66
N LEU A 95 1.28 10.54 -16.11
CA LEU A 95 1.34 11.95 -15.70
C LEU A 95 1.41 12.16 -14.18
N ASP A 96 1.13 11.11 -13.40
CA ASP A 96 1.14 11.14 -11.95
C ASP A 96 2.01 9.98 -11.44
N LYS A 97 2.78 10.19 -10.38
CA LYS A 97 3.50 9.12 -9.67
C LYS A 97 2.76 8.69 -8.42
N THR A 98 2.81 7.39 -8.13
CA THR A 98 2.36 6.85 -6.85
C THR A 98 3.58 6.61 -5.95
N VAL A 99 3.49 6.99 -4.68
CA VAL A 99 4.60 6.89 -3.72
C VAL A 99 4.13 6.21 -2.44
N GLY A 100 4.88 5.20 -2.00
CA GLY A 100 4.74 4.61 -0.67
C GLY A 100 5.81 5.17 0.26
N ILE A 101 5.39 5.73 1.39
CA ILE A 101 6.29 6.14 2.47
C ILE A 101 5.93 5.37 3.74
N LEU A 102 6.94 4.81 4.40
CA LEU A 102 6.80 4.15 5.69
C LEU A 102 7.43 5.03 6.77
N LEU A 103 6.68 5.30 7.82
CA LEU A 103 7.08 6.15 8.94
C LEU A 103 7.00 5.37 10.24
N ASP A 104 7.91 5.66 11.17
CA ASP A 104 7.75 5.28 12.58
C ASP A 104 6.57 6.06 13.17
N ALA A 105 5.64 5.38 13.86
CA ALA A 105 4.39 6.00 14.29
C ALA A 105 4.56 7.00 15.43
N ASP A 106 5.61 6.85 16.25
CA ASP A 106 5.84 7.68 17.43
C ASP A 106 6.63 8.96 17.07
N SER A 107 7.68 8.81 16.26
CA SER A 107 8.56 9.91 15.86
C SER A 107 8.17 10.57 14.55
N LEU A 108 7.40 9.88 13.70
CA LEU A 108 7.16 10.20 12.29
C LEU A 108 8.44 10.22 11.45
N GLU A 109 9.55 9.68 11.95
CA GLU A 109 10.75 9.53 11.13
C GLU A 109 10.53 8.51 10.02
N MET A 110 11.16 8.79 8.89
CA MET A 110 10.97 7.96 7.71
C MET A 110 11.82 6.70 7.82
N VAL A 111 11.16 5.56 7.65
CA VAL A 111 11.77 4.22 7.65
C VAL A 111 12.16 3.83 6.24
N ALA A 112 11.23 3.97 5.29
CA ALA A 112 11.45 3.59 3.90
C ALA A 112 10.61 4.45 2.93
N TYR A 113 11.10 4.59 1.69
CA TYR A 113 10.45 5.36 0.62
C TYR A 113 10.55 4.60 -0.69
N LYS A 114 9.48 4.60 -1.50
CA LYS A 114 9.48 4.01 -2.83
C LYS A 114 8.51 4.70 -3.78
N GLU A 115 9.00 5.02 -4.98
CA GLU A 115 8.18 5.47 -6.10
C GLU A 115 7.72 4.27 -6.94
N PHE A 116 6.46 4.30 -7.39
CA PHE A 116 5.85 3.34 -8.29
C PHE A 116 5.43 4.07 -9.57
N ALA A 117 6.19 3.88 -10.64
CA ALA A 117 5.97 4.51 -11.93
C ALA A 117 5.12 3.61 -12.84
N ALA A 118 3.82 3.87 -12.93
CA ALA A 118 2.87 3.23 -13.85
C ALA A 118 1.60 4.08 -14.00
N ASP A 119 0.85 3.93 -15.10
CA ASP A 119 -0.39 4.69 -15.33
C ASP A 119 -1.43 4.44 -14.22
N LYS A 120 -1.49 3.19 -13.75
CA LYS A 120 -2.34 2.78 -12.64
C LYS A 120 -1.52 1.95 -11.67
N VAL A 121 -1.52 2.36 -10.41
CA VAL A 121 -0.94 1.60 -9.31
C VAL A 121 -2.06 1.29 -8.32
N VAL A 122 -2.21 0.02 -7.99
CA VAL A 122 -3.08 -0.46 -6.92
C VAL A 122 -2.20 -1.15 -5.90
N ILE A 123 -2.39 -0.87 -4.61
CA ILE A 123 -1.59 -1.44 -3.53
C ILE A 123 -2.52 -2.06 -2.49
N ASN A 124 -2.18 -3.24 -2.01
CA ASN A 124 -2.78 -3.86 -0.84
C ASN A 124 -1.70 -4.19 0.22
N CYS A 125 -2.04 -4.04 1.50
CA CYS A 125 -1.20 -4.46 2.60
C CYS A 125 -1.79 -5.75 3.17
N ILE A 126 -1.03 -6.84 3.10
CA ILE A 126 -1.47 -8.18 3.51
C ILE A 126 -0.65 -8.66 4.69
N GLN A 127 -1.30 -9.23 5.71
CA GLN A 127 -0.62 -9.59 6.95
C GLN A 127 -0.03 -11.00 6.86
N ALA A 128 1.25 -11.16 7.22
CA ALA A 128 1.91 -12.44 7.40
C ALA A 128 1.74 -12.95 8.84
N SER A 129 2.01 -14.24 9.05
CA SER A 129 1.87 -14.91 10.35
C SER A 129 2.92 -14.48 11.37
N ASP A 130 4.02 -13.89 10.90
CA ASP A 130 5.04 -13.23 11.71
C ASP A 130 4.58 -11.88 12.28
N GLY A 131 3.37 -11.43 11.96
CA GLY A 131 2.80 -10.16 12.41
C GLY A 131 3.15 -8.96 11.52
N GLN A 132 4.12 -9.12 10.61
CA GLN A 132 4.51 -8.09 9.66
C GLN A 132 3.58 -8.09 8.44
N SER A 133 3.46 -6.93 7.81
CA SER A 133 2.69 -6.76 6.58
C SER A 133 3.60 -6.85 5.38
N ARG A 134 3.11 -7.50 4.32
CA ARG A 134 3.67 -7.47 2.98
C ARG A 134 2.86 -6.52 2.13
N ILE A 135 3.48 -5.96 1.09
CA ILE A 135 2.89 -4.95 0.23
C ILE A 135 2.74 -5.56 -1.15
N LEU A 136 1.50 -5.85 -1.53
CA LEU A 136 1.15 -6.35 -2.85
C LEU A 136 0.85 -5.16 -3.76
N VAL A 137 1.58 -5.05 -4.85
CA VAL A 137 1.50 -3.92 -5.78
C VAL A 137 1.14 -4.44 -7.15
N SER A 138 0.10 -3.87 -7.76
CA SER A 138 -0.18 -4.07 -9.17
C SER A 138 -0.01 -2.78 -9.94
N LYS A 139 0.74 -2.87 -11.03
CA LYS A 139 1.10 -1.75 -11.92
C LYS A 139 0.55 -2.03 -13.31
N THR A 140 -0.24 -1.12 -13.86
CA THR A 140 -0.67 -1.16 -15.25
C THR A 140 0.02 -0.05 -16.02
N THR A 141 0.65 -0.41 -17.14
CA THR A 141 1.23 0.55 -18.11
C THR A 141 0.51 0.40 -19.43
N THR A 142 0.14 1.51 -20.05
CA THR A 142 -0.58 1.57 -21.31
C THR A 142 0.28 2.28 -22.35
N TYR A 143 0.70 1.55 -23.38
CA TYR A 143 1.45 2.12 -24.49
C TYR A 143 0.68 1.93 -25.80
N GLN A 144 0.38 3.03 -26.48
CA GLN A 144 -0.38 3.03 -27.75
C GLN A 144 -1.73 2.28 -27.69
N GLY A 145 -2.40 2.33 -26.53
CA GLY A 145 -3.69 1.67 -26.31
C GLY A 145 -3.60 0.20 -25.91
N ILE A 146 -2.40 -0.36 -25.77
CA ILE A 146 -2.17 -1.72 -25.27
C ILE A 146 -1.74 -1.63 -23.81
N SER A 147 -2.48 -2.29 -22.92
CA SER A 147 -2.20 -2.34 -21.49
C SER A 147 -1.43 -3.61 -21.14
N THR A 148 -0.36 -3.47 -20.38
CA THR A 148 0.34 -4.59 -19.73
C THR A 148 0.28 -4.40 -18.22
N GLN A 149 0.19 -5.49 -17.47
CA GLN A 149 0.13 -5.45 -16.02
C GLN A 149 1.24 -6.29 -15.39
N GLU A 150 1.77 -5.76 -14.29
CA GLU A 150 2.75 -6.44 -13.45
C GLU A 150 2.19 -6.50 -12.03
N ILE A 151 2.50 -7.57 -11.31
CA ILE A 151 2.20 -7.71 -9.90
C ILE A 151 3.48 -8.08 -9.13
N GLN A 152 3.71 -7.38 -8.03
CA GLN A 152 4.89 -7.54 -7.18
C GLN A 152 4.45 -7.72 -5.74
N LEU A 153 5.08 -8.65 -5.03
CA LEU A 153 4.99 -8.77 -3.58
C LEU A 153 6.25 -8.20 -2.96
N LEU A 154 6.11 -7.26 -2.04
CA LEU A 154 7.23 -6.56 -1.42
C LEU A 154 7.23 -6.75 0.09
N ALA A 155 8.40 -6.96 0.67
CA ALA A 155 8.68 -6.73 2.08
C ALA A 155 9.50 -5.44 2.23
N VAL A 156 9.44 -4.85 3.43
CA VAL A 156 10.37 -3.82 3.85
C VAL A 156 11.31 -4.47 4.86
N GLU A 157 12.61 -4.43 4.60
CA GLU A 157 13.63 -4.95 5.52
C GLU A 157 14.50 -3.77 5.96
N GLY A 158 14.23 -3.24 7.16
CA GLY A 158 14.80 -1.95 7.59
C GLY A 158 14.33 -0.82 6.67
N SER A 159 15.23 -0.26 5.86
CA SER A 159 14.91 0.80 4.88
C SER A 159 14.78 0.31 3.44
N GLN A 160 15.02 -0.98 3.19
CA GLN A 160 15.08 -1.54 1.85
C GLN A 160 13.77 -2.22 1.47
N TRP A 161 13.36 -2.01 0.22
CA TRP A 161 12.22 -2.69 -0.37
C TRP A 161 12.71 -3.95 -1.09
N VAL A 162 12.31 -5.11 -0.59
CA VAL A 162 12.76 -6.41 -1.09
C VAL A 162 11.60 -7.09 -1.81
N GLU A 163 11.81 -7.50 -3.05
CA GLU A 163 10.82 -8.25 -3.81
C GLU A 163 10.83 -9.73 -3.41
N ILE A 164 9.65 -10.23 -3.06
CA ILE A 164 9.39 -11.64 -2.78
C ILE A 164 8.79 -12.25 -4.04
N PRO A 165 9.43 -13.25 -4.66
CA PRO A 165 8.85 -13.94 -5.80
C PRO A 165 7.50 -14.58 -5.45
N ILE A 166 6.52 -14.42 -6.34
CA ILE A 166 5.24 -15.14 -6.25
C ILE A 166 5.35 -16.37 -7.14
N ASP A 167 5.68 -17.52 -6.55
CA ASP A 167 6.04 -18.72 -7.32
C ASP A 167 4.88 -19.27 -8.15
N ALA A 168 3.64 -19.15 -7.67
CA ALA A 168 2.45 -19.58 -8.42
C ALA A 168 2.29 -18.85 -9.76
N LEU A 169 2.77 -17.60 -9.86
CA LEU A 169 2.71 -16.83 -11.10
C LEU A 169 3.70 -17.31 -12.15
N LYS A 170 4.79 -17.99 -11.79
CA LYS A 170 5.74 -18.56 -12.78
C LYS A 170 5.12 -19.66 -13.64
N ILE A 171 4.02 -20.24 -13.17
CA ILE A 171 3.28 -21.31 -13.84
C ILE A 171 2.15 -20.73 -14.72
N ILE A 172 1.76 -19.48 -14.44
CA ILE A 172 0.69 -18.75 -15.10
C ILE A 172 1.34 -17.89 -16.18
N GLY A 173 0.90 -18.03 -17.43
CA GLY A 173 1.57 -17.40 -18.58
C GLY A 173 1.73 -15.87 -18.50
N ASP A 174 2.66 -15.35 -19.29
CA ASP A 174 3.15 -13.96 -19.21
C ASP A 174 2.13 -12.88 -19.63
N GLU A 175 1.03 -13.26 -20.29
CA GLU A 175 -0.03 -12.35 -20.75
C GLU A 175 -1.27 -12.45 -19.85
N SER A 176 -1.14 -12.00 -18.61
CA SER A 176 -2.23 -12.03 -17.62
C SER A 176 -2.51 -10.64 -17.03
N PHE A 177 -3.75 -10.45 -16.61
CA PHE A 177 -4.20 -9.31 -15.84
C PHE A 177 -4.53 -9.74 -14.41
N TYR A 178 -4.28 -8.84 -13.45
CA TYR A 178 -4.34 -9.12 -12.02
C TYR A 178 -5.34 -8.18 -11.34
N TYR A 179 -6.32 -8.77 -10.66
CA TYR A 179 -7.25 -8.05 -9.81
C TYR A 179 -7.07 -8.50 -8.37
N MET A 180 -6.90 -7.53 -7.47
CA MET A 180 -6.74 -7.83 -6.05
C MET A 180 -8.08 -7.73 -5.34
N ASP A 181 -8.50 -8.82 -4.69
CA ASP A 181 -9.55 -8.75 -3.68
C ASP A 181 -8.90 -8.44 -2.34
N ILE A 182 -9.06 -7.20 -1.91
CA ILE A 182 -8.48 -6.67 -0.66
C ILE A 182 -9.16 -7.29 0.57
N VAL A 183 -10.39 -7.78 0.45
CA VAL A 183 -11.16 -8.30 1.59
C VAL A 183 -10.73 -9.72 1.92
N ASP A 184 -10.53 -10.53 0.89
CA ASP A 184 -10.22 -11.96 1.03
C ASP A 184 -8.74 -12.29 0.73
N ASP A 185 -7.90 -11.26 0.53
CA ASP A 185 -6.47 -11.37 0.20
C ASP A 185 -6.22 -12.32 -0.99
N LEU A 186 -6.96 -12.08 -2.07
CA LEU A 186 -6.89 -12.87 -3.31
C LEU A 186 -6.24 -12.08 -4.44
N ILE A 187 -5.55 -12.81 -5.31
CA ILE A 187 -5.18 -12.37 -6.64
C ILE A 187 -6.05 -13.16 -7.63
N ILE A 188 -6.93 -12.47 -8.33
CA ILE A 188 -7.68 -13.02 -9.45
C ILE A 188 -6.84 -12.75 -10.71
N VAL A 189 -6.45 -13.82 -11.38
CA VAL A 189 -5.72 -13.78 -12.63
C VAL A 189 -6.71 -13.94 -13.77
N ALA A 190 -6.71 -13.00 -14.72
CA ALA A 190 -7.59 -13.01 -15.88
C ALA A 190 -6.80 -12.95 -17.19
N SER A 191 -7.40 -13.46 -18.27
CA SER A 191 -6.84 -13.35 -19.63
C SER A 191 -7.08 -12.00 -20.29
N GLU A 192 -7.99 -11.19 -19.74
CA GLU A 192 -8.44 -9.92 -20.33
C GLU A 192 -8.27 -8.74 -19.37
N ASP A 193 -8.11 -7.53 -19.93
CA ASP A 193 -7.87 -6.30 -19.18
C ASP A 193 -9.12 -5.79 -18.43
N LYS A 194 -10.27 -6.41 -18.68
CA LYS A 194 -11.54 -6.19 -18.00
C LYS A 194 -12.15 -7.53 -17.64
N LEU A 195 -12.37 -7.73 -16.35
CA LEU A 195 -13.11 -8.87 -15.83
C LEU A 195 -14.62 -8.61 -15.90
N ILE A 196 -15.25 -9.12 -16.95
CA ILE A 196 -16.70 -8.99 -17.22
C ILE A 196 -17.41 -10.34 -16.98
N SER A 197 -16.68 -11.45 -17.10
CA SER A 197 -17.18 -12.82 -16.90
C SER A 197 -16.23 -13.66 -16.07
N SER A 198 -16.75 -14.65 -15.35
CA SER A 198 -15.93 -15.66 -14.66
C SER A 198 -15.17 -16.56 -15.62
N GLU A 199 -15.57 -16.64 -16.90
CA GLU A 199 -14.88 -17.43 -17.93
C GLU A 199 -13.50 -16.86 -18.30
N GLU A 200 -13.27 -15.58 -18.00
CA GLU A 200 -12.00 -14.89 -18.23
C GLU A 200 -10.99 -15.15 -17.10
N ILE A 201 -11.43 -15.75 -15.98
CA ILE A 201 -10.57 -16.08 -14.84
C ILE A 201 -9.75 -17.32 -15.17
N VAL A 202 -8.44 -17.14 -15.23
CA VAL A 202 -7.45 -18.20 -15.47
C VAL A 202 -7.08 -18.90 -14.18
N ALA A 203 -6.96 -18.14 -13.09
CA ALA A 203 -6.61 -18.68 -11.78
C ALA A 203 -7.08 -17.73 -10.68
N VAL A 204 -7.28 -18.29 -9.48
CA VAL A 204 -7.42 -17.52 -8.25
C VAL A 204 -6.30 -17.96 -7.32
N LEU A 205 -5.52 -17.00 -6.84
CA LEU A 205 -4.47 -17.23 -5.87
C LEU A 205 -4.88 -16.64 -4.53
N LYS A 206 -4.64 -17.40 -3.46
CA LYS A 206 -4.94 -17.01 -2.10
C LYS A 206 -3.68 -16.82 -1.29
N TRP A 207 -3.63 -15.75 -0.51
CA TRP A 207 -2.54 -15.52 0.43
C TRP A 207 -2.47 -16.62 1.49
N ASN A 208 -1.30 -17.23 1.64
CA ASN A 208 -0.95 -18.06 2.79
C ASN A 208 -0.01 -17.28 3.71
N PRO A 209 -0.49 -16.82 4.89
CA PRO A 209 0.31 -16.02 5.81
C PRO A 209 1.42 -16.82 6.51
N GLU A 210 1.34 -18.15 6.56
CA GLU A 210 2.37 -19.00 7.18
C GLU A 210 3.60 -19.16 6.29
N THR A 211 3.37 -19.30 4.98
CA THR A 211 4.45 -19.46 4.00
C THR A 211 4.80 -18.18 3.28
N GLU A 212 4.04 -17.11 3.53
CA GLU A 212 4.18 -15.80 2.88
C GLU A 212 4.14 -15.88 1.36
N GLN A 213 3.21 -16.69 0.85
CA GLN A 213 3.10 -16.99 -0.58
C GLN A 213 1.66 -17.00 -1.01
N PHE A 214 1.44 -16.63 -2.27
CA PHE A 214 0.16 -16.85 -2.94
C PHE A 214 0.13 -18.25 -3.53
N VAL A 215 -0.89 -19.02 -3.16
CA VAL A 215 -1.09 -20.41 -3.62
C VAL A 215 -2.37 -20.50 -4.43
N LEU A 216 -2.40 -21.40 -5.42
CA LEU A 216 -3.62 -21.66 -6.19
C LEU A 216 -4.75 -22.10 -5.27
N GLU A 217 -5.88 -21.40 -5.34
CA GLU A 217 -7.12 -21.82 -4.71
C GLU A 217 -7.72 -22.97 -5.53
N GLN A 218 -7.98 -24.11 -4.89
CA GLN A 218 -8.52 -25.33 -5.51
C GLN A 218 -10.05 -25.32 -5.55
#